data_AF-A0A8J7Z6U9-F1
#
_entry.id   AF-A0A8J7Z6U9-F1
#
_cell.length_a   1.000
_cell.length_b   1.000
_cell.length_c   1.000
_cell.angle_alpha   90.00
_cell.angle_beta   90.00
_cell.angle_gamma   90.00
#
_symmetry.space_group_name_H-M   'P 1'
#
loop_
_entity.id
_entity.type
_entity.pdbx_description
1 polymer ?
#
loop_
_entity_poly.entity_id
_entity_poly.type
_entity_poly.pdbx_seq_one_letter_code
_entity_poly.pdbx_strand_id
1 'polypeptide(L)'
;MATNLYQELKDVLQDFKTFLDDNVGTIKPAVQALGSIVPQINELINKLVDLMGKLKTEINNLNVGSIPGLGEVSTFTDKIKSFLNTAKNLLPSEAGTIDDVLGVADVIGGLPSVDEVKGEVITLIDAIVVHLNSLKAA
;
A
#
# COMPACT_ATOMS: atom_id res chain seq x y z
N MET A 1 -13.94 1.91 -12.90
CA MET A 1 -13.18 3.07 -12.38
C MET A 1 -11.71 2.78 -12.63
N ALA A 2 -10.91 3.75 -13.07
CA ALA A 2 -9.47 3.53 -13.17
C ALA A 2 -8.93 3.29 -11.77
N THR A 3 -8.35 2.11 -11.53
CA THR A 3 -7.72 1.77 -10.26
C THR A 3 -6.55 2.74 -10.07
N ASN A 4 -6.57 3.51 -8.98
CA ASN A 4 -5.44 4.35 -8.59
C ASN A 4 -4.69 3.69 -7.43
N LEU A 5 -3.51 4.19 -7.11
CA LEU A 5 -2.61 3.62 -6.11
C LEU A 5 -3.30 3.30 -4.76
N TYR A 6 -4.21 4.16 -4.28
CA TYR A 6 -4.88 3.94 -3.00
C TYR A 6 -5.96 2.86 -3.08
N GLN A 7 -6.66 2.76 -4.21
CA GLN A 7 -7.57 1.66 -4.48
C GLN A 7 -6.81 0.34 -4.65
N GLU A 8 -5.68 0.33 -5.38
CA GLU A 8 -4.81 -0.84 -5.51
C GLU A 8 -4.30 -1.30 -4.14
N LEU A 9 -3.85 -0.36 -3.30
CA LEU A 9 -3.43 -0.68 -1.94
C LEU A 9 -4.56 -1.33 -1.15
N LYS A 10 -5.78 -0.77 -1.22
CA LYS A 10 -6.97 -1.34 -0.56
C LYS A 10 -7.21 -2.78 -1.03
N ASP A 11 -7.16 -3.01 -2.33
CA ASP A 11 -7.43 -4.32 -2.93
C ASP A 11 -6.38 -5.36 -2.51
N VAL A 12 -5.10 -4.99 -2.51
CA VAL A 12 -4.00 -5.87 -2.04
C VAL A 12 -4.13 -6.19 -0.56
N LEU A 13 -4.47 -5.20 0.27
CA LEU A 13 -4.70 -5.41 1.71
C LEU A 13 -5.91 -6.32 1.94
N GLN A 14 -6.99 -6.14 1.17
CA GLN A 14 -8.18 -6.98 1.26
C GLN A 14 -7.87 -8.43 0.89
N ASP A 15 -7.15 -8.67 -0.20
CA ASP A 15 -6.74 -10.01 -0.61
C ASP A 15 -5.86 -10.67 0.46
N PHE A 16 -4.86 -9.94 0.96
CA PHE A 16 -3.97 -10.47 2.00
C PHE A 16 -4.71 -10.78 3.30
N LYS A 17 -5.63 -9.91 3.72
CA LYS A 17 -6.50 -10.16 4.89
C LYS A 17 -7.33 -11.42 4.66
N THR A 18 -7.95 -11.57 3.50
CA THR A 18 -8.79 -12.73 3.16
C THR A 18 -7.99 -14.02 3.26
N PHE A 19 -6.77 -14.05 2.69
CA PHE A 19 -5.86 -15.17 2.86
C PHE A 19 -5.60 -15.49 4.35
N LEU A 20 -5.33 -14.48 5.17
CA LEU A 20 -5.07 -14.68 6.60
C LEU A 20 -6.32 -15.16 7.35
N ASP A 21 -7.50 -14.60 7.09
CA ASP A 21 -8.76 -15.05 7.69
C ASP A 21 -8.99 -16.54 7.45
N ASP A 22 -8.82 -16.97 6.19
CA ASP A 22 -9.09 -18.34 5.76
C ASP A 22 -8.04 -19.35 6.26
N ASN A 23 -6.80 -18.91 6.45
CA ASN A 23 -5.67 -19.82 6.64
C ASN A 23 -4.97 -19.71 8.00
N VAL A 24 -5.23 -18.69 8.82
CA VAL A 24 -4.49 -18.47 10.09
C VAL A 24 -4.55 -19.70 11.00
N GLY A 25 -5.70 -20.37 11.10
CA GLY A 25 -5.88 -21.58 11.91
C GLY A 25 -5.01 -22.76 11.44
N THR A 26 -4.82 -22.87 10.13
CA THR A 26 -4.04 -23.94 9.48
C THR A 26 -2.54 -23.66 9.55
N ILE A 27 -2.10 -22.42 9.29
CA ILE A 27 -0.68 -22.09 9.18
C ILE A 27 -0.03 -21.82 10.54
N LYS A 28 -0.80 -21.37 11.54
CA LYS A 28 -0.27 -20.97 12.86
C LYS A 28 0.60 -22.03 13.52
N PRO A 29 0.20 -23.32 13.63
CA PRO A 29 1.04 -24.33 14.27
C PRO A 29 2.40 -24.48 13.59
N ALA A 30 2.43 -24.45 12.25
CA ALA A 30 3.66 -24.55 11.47
C ALA A 30 4.55 -23.32 11.65
N VAL A 31 3.97 -22.12 11.59
CA VAL A 31 4.70 -20.85 11.79
C VAL A 31 5.31 -20.79 13.19
N GLN A 32 4.57 -21.19 14.23
CA GLN A 32 5.07 -21.20 15.61
C GLN A 32 6.19 -22.25 15.81
N ALA A 33 5.99 -23.48 15.30
CA ALA A 33 7.01 -24.52 15.35
C ALA A 33 8.30 -24.08 14.65
N LEU A 34 8.20 -23.58 13.42
CA LEU A 34 9.34 -23.07 12.69
C LEU A 34 9.97 -21.86 13.39
N GLY A 35 9.18 -20.93 13.94
CA GLY A 35 9.67 -19.76 14.66
C GLY A 35 10.48 -20.09 15.91
N SER A 36 10.24 -21.24 16.54
CA SER A 36 11.04 -21.74 17.68
C SER A 36 12.43 -22.26 17.28
N ILE A 37 12.58 -22.68 16.02
CA ILE A 37 13.83 -23.22 15.47
C ILE A 37 14.59 -22.14 14.69
N VAL A 38 13.84 -21.27 14.00
CA VAL A 38 14.31 -20.23 13.09
C VAL A 38 13.75 -18.87 13.54
N PRO A 39 14.46 -18.15 14.43
CA PRO A 39 14.00 -16.87 14.99
C PRO A 39 13.65 -15.80 13.95
N GLN A 40 14.25 -15.89 12.76
CA GLN A 40 14.01 -14.98 11.62
C GLN A 40 12.54 -14.95 11.18
N ILE A 41 11.76 -16.00 11.45
CA ILE A 41 10.32 -16.02 11.16
C ILE A 41 9.58 -15.01 12.06
N ASN A 42 9.87 -15.01 13.35
CA ASN A 42 9.29 -14.03 14.27
C ASN A 42 9.78 -12.60 13.95
N GLU A 43 11.05 -12.46 13.53
CA GLU A 43 11.59 -11.18 13.07
C GLU A 43 10.88 -10.66 11.82
N LEU A 44 10.62 -11.52 10.83
CA LEU A 44 9.87 -11.16 9.63
C LEU A 44 8.46 -10.67 9.98
N ILE A 45 7.75 -11.41 10.85
CA ILE A 45 6.41 -11.01 11.29
C ILE A 45 6.45 -9.65 12.01
N ASN A 46 7.45 -9.41 12.87
CA ASN A 46 7.63 -8.11 13.53
C ASN A 46 7.85 -6.98 12.52
N LYS A 47 8.76 -7.17 11.55
CA LYS A 47 9.02 -6.18 10.50
C LYS A 47 7.80 -5.86 9.66
N LEU A 48 6.97 -6.87 9.36
CA LEU A 48 5.71 -6.67 8.65
C LEU A 48 4.71 -5.88 9.49
N VAL A 49 4.57 -6.19 10.79
CA VAL A 49 3.72 -5.41 11.71
C VAL A 49 4.20 -3.96 11.80
N ASP A 50 5.50 -3.72 11.91
CA ASP A 50 6.06 -2.37 11.96
C ASP A 50 5.83 -1.60 10.66
N LEU A 51 6.00 -2.25 9.52
CA LEU A 51 5.74 -1.66 8.21
C LEU A 51 4.26 -1.29 8.04
N MET A 52 3.36 -2.19 8.44
CA MET A 52 1.92 -1.95 8.46
C MET A 52 1.56 -0.75 9.35
N GLY A 53 2.17 -0.65 10.54
CA GLY A 53 2.01 0.49 11.43
C GLY A 53 2.45 1.82 10.78
N LYS A 54 3.62 1.84 10.13
CA LYS A 54 4.11 3.02 9.40
C LYS A 54 3.17 3.40 8.26
N LEU A 55 2.73 2.43 7.46
CA LEU A 55 1.77 2.66 6.38
C LEU A 55 0.46 3.26 6.90
N LYS A 56 -0.08 2.72 8.00
CA LYS A 56 -1.27 3.26 8.66
C LYS A 56 -1.06 4.71 9.14
N THR A 57 0.11 5.04 9.68
CA THR A 57 0.44 6.42 10.08
C THR A 57 0.46 7.36 8.88
N GLU A 58 1.14 7.00 7.79
CA GLU A 58 1.18 7.82 6.57
C GLU A 58 -0.22 8.05 6.00
N ILE A 59 -1.03 6.99 5.85
CA ILE A 59 -2.43 7.10 5.37
C ILE A 59 -3.28 7.97 6.31
N ASN A 60 -3.11 7.85 7.62
CA ASN A 60 -3.81 8.71 8.59
C ASN A 60 -3.46 10.19 8.43
N ASN A 61 -2.20 10.51 8.12
CA ASN A 61 -1.71 11.87 7.95
C ASN A 61 -2.20 12.53 6.65
N LEU A 62 -2.66 11.76 5.67
CA LEU A 62 -3.27 12.30 4.45
C LEU A 62 -4.61 12.96 4.78
N ASN A 63 -4.65 14.29 4.75
CA ASN A 63 -5.87 15.08 4.89
C ASN A 63 -6.05 15.93 3.63
N VAL A 64 -6.71 15.34 2.62
CA VAL A 64 -6.78 15.94 1.28
C VAL A 64 -8.08 16.69 1.03
N GLY A 65 -9.20 16.28 1.66
CA GLY A 65 -10.52 16.87 1.45
C GLY A 65 -10.61 18.36 1.79
N SER A 66 -9.66 18.89 2.55
CA SER A 66 -9.56 20.31 2.89
C SER A 66 -8.63 21.12 1.99
N ILE A 67 -7.97 20.54 0.98
CA ILE A 67 -6.98 21.23 0.15
C ILE A 67 -7.67 21.97 -1.00
N PRO A 68 -7.66 23.31 -1.03
CA PRO A 68 -8.17 24.06 -2.17
C PRO A 68 -7.30 23.81 -3.41
N GLY A 69 -7.93 23.66 -4.58
CA GLY A 69 -7.19 23.47 -5.84
C GLY A 69 -6.78 22.03 -6.13
N LEU A 70 -7.22 21.04 -5.34
CA LEU A 70 -6.83 19.63 -5.51
C LEU A 70 -7.26 19.06 -6.88
N GLY A 71 -8.40 19.49 -7.41
CA GLY A 71 -8.88 19.10 -8.75
C GLY A 71 -7.96 19.61 -9.87
N GLU A 72 -7.47 20.84 -9.74
CA GLU A 72 -6.50 21.44 -10.65
C GLU A 72 -5.15 20.73 -10.58
N VAL A 73 -4.70 20.33 -9.37
CA VAL A 73 -3.49 19.52 -9.18
C VAL A 73 -3.63 18.15 -9.86
N SER A 74 -4.79 17.50 -9.74
CA SER A 74 -5.08 16.25 -10.44
C SER A 74 -4.99 16.43 -11.97
N THR A 75 -5.64 17.47 -12.49
CA THR A 75 -5.59 17.81 -13.94
C THR A 75 -4.16 18.10 -14.42
N PHE A 76 -3.38 18.82 -13.63
CA PHE A 76 -1.97 19.11 -13.92
C PHE A 76 -1.14 17.81 -13.97
N THR A 77 -1.38 16.91 -13.01
CA THR A 77 -0.70 15.62 -12.90
C THR A 77 -0.98 14.73 -14.12
N ASP A 78 -2.21 14.70 -14.61
CA ASP A 78 -2.57 13.95 -15.83
C ASP A 78 -1.84 14.48 -17.08
N LYS A 79 -1.65 15.80 -17.17
CA LYS A 79 -0.88 16.42 -18.25
C LYS A 79 0.60 16.04 -18.17
N ILE A 80 1.18 16.00 -16.97
CA ILE A 80 2.55 15.53 -16.75
C ILE A 80 2.68 14.07 -17.21
N LYS A 81 1.79 13.17 -16.79
CA LYS A 81 1.82 11.77 -17.21
C LYS A 81 1.77 11.62 -18.72
N SER A 82 0.88 12.37 -19.38
CA SER A 82 0.75 12.36 -20.84
C SER A 82 2.05 12.81 -21.54
N PHE A 83 2.68 13.88 -21.02
CA PHE A 83 3.97 14.35 -21.51
C PHE A 83 5.07 13.31 -21.32
N LEU A 84 5.20 12.75 -20.11
CA LEU A 84 6.23 11.78 -19.76
C LEU A 84 6.12 10.48 -20.57
N ASN A 85 4.91 9.95 -20.74
CA ASN A 85 4.69 8.77 -21.58
C ASN A 85 5.11 9.00 -23.04
N THR A 86 4.89 10.21 -23.56
CA THR A 86 5.37 10.58 -24.90
C THR A 86 6.89 10.71 -24.93
N ALA A 87 7.47 11.38 -23.93
CA ALA A 87 8.91 11.55 -23.81
C ALA A 87 9.65 10.22 -23.68
N LYS A 88 9.10 9.23 -22.97
CA LYS A 88 9.69 7.90 -22.80
C LYS A 88 10.00 7.20 -24.13
N ASN A 89 9.10 7.34 -25.10
CA ASN A 89 9.28 6.77 -26.43
C ASN A 89 10.36 7.48 -27.26
N LEU A 90 10.60 8.77 -26.97
CA LEU A 90 11.62 9.58 -27.64
C LEU A 90 12.99 9.49 -26.96
N LEU A 91 13.02 9.22 -25.65
CA LEU A 91 14.20 9.16 -24.80
C LEU A 91 14.25 7.80 -24.08
N PRO A 92 14.40 6.68 -24.80
CA PRO A 92 14.39 5.34 -24.20
C PRO A 92 15.55 5.13 -23.21
N SER A 93 16.65 5.88 -23.33
CA SER A 93 17.75 5.87 -22.35
C SER A 93 17.34 6.42 -20.97
N GLU A 94 16.34 7.30 -20.93
CA GLU A 94 15.82 7.94 -19.72
C GLU A 94 14.58 7.23 -19.15
N ALA A 95 14.22 6.06 -19.69
CA ALA A 95 12.99 5.36 -19.35
C ALA A 95 12.84 5.10 -17.85
N GLY A 96 13.93 4.74 -17.14
CA GLY A 96 13.90 4.52 -15.69
C GLY A 96 13.57 5.80 -14.91
N THR A 97 14.26 6.91 -15.22
CA THR A 97 13.96 8.20 -14.58
C THR A 97 12.54 8.67 -14.87
N ILE A 98 12.03 8.43 -16.09
CA ILE A 98 10.65 8.75 -16.43
C ILE A 98 9.66 7.90 -15.62
N ASP A 99 9.93 6.61 -15.43
CA ASP A 99 9.10 5.73 -14.61
C ASP A 99 9.07 6.17 -13.14
N ASP A 100 10.19 6.63 -12.59
CA ASP A 100 10.24 7.19 -11.24
C ASP A 100 9.32 8.41 -11.10
N VAL A 101 9.35 9.33 -12.07
CA VAL A 101 8.48 10.53 -12.06
C VAL A 101 7.01 10.14 -12.26
N LEU A 102 6.72 9.16 -13.12
CA LEU A 102 5.36 8.63 -13.30
C LEU A 102 4.82 8.06 -11.99
N GLY A 103 5.63 7.32 -11.23
CA GLY A 103 5.25 6.81 -9.91
C GLY A 103 4.86 7.92 -8.92
N VAL A 104 5.61 9.03 -8.90
CA VAL A 104 5.23 10.22 -8.09
C VAL A 104 3.90 10.81 -8.56
N ALA A 105 3.70 10.91 -9.88
CA ALA A 105 2.45 11.41 -10.45
C ALA A 105 1.27 10.47 -10.15
N ASP A 106 1.48 9.16 -10.04
CA ASP A 106 0.45 8.21 -9.63
C ASP A 106 0.00 8.41 -8.19
N VAL A 107 0.94 8.66 -7.27
CA VAL A 107 0.62 9.03 -5.88
C VAL A 107 -0.24 10.30 -5.84
N ILE A 108 0.21 11.38 -6.50
CA ILE A 108 -0.49 12.67 -6.47
C ILE A 108 -1.87 12.57 -7.14
N GLY A 109 -1.95 11.90 -8.29
CA GLY A 109 -3.19 11.73 -9.05
C GLY A 109 -4.23 10.89 -8.31
N GLY A 110 -3.81 10.00 -7.40
CA GLY A 110 -4.69 9.21 -6.54
C GLY A 110 -5.18 9.95 -5.30
N LEU A 111 -4.56 11.07 -4.90
CA LEU A 111 -4.93 11.79 -3.67
C LEU A 111 -6.43 12.11 -3.59
N PRO A 112 -7.12 12.58 -4.65
CA PRO A 112 -8.55 12.91 -4.58
C PRO A 112 -9.45 11.76 -4.09
N SER A 113 -9.09 10.49 -4.31
CA SER A 113 -9.90 9.35 -3.86
C SER A 113 -9.49 8.82 -2.49
N VAL A 114 -8.44 9.35 -1.87
CA VAL A 114 -7.91 8.75 -0.63
C VAL A 114 -8.94 8.82 0.50
N ASP A 115 -9.71 9.91 0.60
CA ASP A 115 -10.73 10.06 1.65
C ASP A 115 -11.84 9.00 1.55
N GLU A 116 -12.13 8.50 0.34
CA GLU A 116 -13.14 7.47 0.11
C GLU A 116 -12.67 6.09 0.62
N VAL A 117 -11.38 5.79 0.51
CA VAL A 117 -10.82 4.46 0.84
C VAL A 117 -10.03 4.43 2.14
N LYS A 118 -9.68 5.59 2.71
CA LYS A 118 -8.81 5.73 3.89
C LYS A 118 -9.29 4.90 5.07
N GLY A 119 -10.57 5.00 5.40
CA GLY A 119 -11.16 4.26 6.53
C GLY A 119 -11.07 2.74 6.35
N GLU A 120 -11.35 2.26 5.14
CA GLU A 120 -11.24 0.84 4.78
C GLU A 120 -9.79 0.36 4.85
N VAL A 121 -8.85 1.11 4.27
CA VAL A 121 -7.40 0.80 4.33
C VAL A 121 -6.91 0.68 5.77
N ILE A 122 -7.26 1.63 6.64
CA ILE A 122 -6.87 1.59 8.06
C ILE A 122 -7.43 0.36 8.75
N THR A 123 -8.70 0.03 8.50
CA THR A 123 -9.38 -1.13 9.09
C THR A 123 -8.73 -2.45 8.63
N LEU A 124 -8.36 -2.54 7.35
CA LEU A 124 -7.68 -3.70 6.80
C LEU A 124 -6.29 -3.88 7.42
N ILE A 125 -5.52 -2.80 7.54
CA ILE A 125 -4.20 -2.83 8.19
C ILE A 125 -4.33 -3.34 9.63
N ASP A 126 -5.27 -2.81 10.40
CA ASP A 126 -5.46 -3.23 11.80
C ASP A 126 -5.80 -4.72 11.91
N ALA A 127 -6.69 -5.22 11.06
CA ALA A 127 -7.04 -6.63 11.05
C ALA A 127 -5.85 -7.53 10.68
N ILE A 128 -5.08 -7.17 9.65
CA ILE A 128 -3.88 -7.92 9.25
C ILE A 128 -2.87 -7.94 10.39
N VAL A 129 -2.63 -6.81 11.06
CA VAL A 129 -1.73 -6.74 12.22
C VAL A 129 -2.17 -7.69 13.34
N VAL A 130 -3.48 -7.80 13.60
CA VAL A 130 -4.02 -8.77 14.56
C VAL A 130 -3.68 -10.21 14.13
N HIS A 131 -3.94 -10.58 12.87
CA HIS A 131 -3.61 -11.91 12.37
C HIS A 131 -2.10 -12.21 12.46
N LEU A 132 -1.25 -11.28 12.00
CA LEU A 132 0.21 -11.42 12.07
C LEU A 132 0.70 -11.62 13.49
N ASN A 133 0.21 -10.84 14.46
CA ASN A 133 0.56 -11.03 15.87
C ASN A 133 0.08 -12.39 16.41
N SER A 134 -1.06 -12.88 15.94
CA SER A 134 -1.58 -14.19 16.36
C SER A 134 -0.74 -15.39 15.87
N LEU A 135 0.08 -15.20 14.82
CA LEU A 135 0.96 -16.23 14.26
C LEU A 135 2.25 -16.42 15.05
N LYS A 136 2.64 -15.44 15.87
CA LYS A 136 3.86 -15.50 16.67
C LYS A 136 3.76 -16.64 17.69
N ALA A 137 4.88 -17.31 17.96
CA ALA A 137 4.97 -18.21 19.10
C ALA A 137 4.75 -17.39 20.40
N ALA A 138 4.04 -17.98 21.37
CA ALA A 138 3.90 -17.41 22.70
C ALA A 138 5.21 -17.50 23.48
#